data_AF-A0A830GDV7-F1
#
_entry.id   AF-A0A830GDV7-F1
#
_cell.length_a   1.000
_cell.length_b   1.000
_cell.length_c   1.000
_cell.angle_alpha   90.00
_cell.angle_beta   90.00
_cell.angle_gamma   90.00
#
_symmetry.space_group_name_H-M   'P 1'
#
loop_
_entity.id
_entity.type
_entity.pdbx_description
1 polymer ?
#
loop_
_entity_poly.entity_id
_entity_poly.type
_entity_poly.pdbx_seq_one_letter_code
_entity_poly.pdbx_strand_id
1 'polypeptide(L)'
;MSTDAEGGDDRMEKINVRVPESLLAEIDEEWQRRGYASKSEAIRDALRDWVNPPADLSEETLDDLEESREQRERGETVSGEDARERLGLDD
;
A
#
# COMPACT_ATOMS: atom_id res chain seq x y z
N MET A 1 31.88 14.23 12.62
CA MET A 1 31.35 13.68 11.36
C MET A 1 29.99 14.34 11.16
N SER A 2 29.95 15.50 10.47
CA SER A 2 28.71 16.12 10.02
C SER A 2 28.59 15.82 8.55
N THR A 3 27.64 14.97 8.18
CA THR A 3 27.18 14.89 6.79
C THR A 3 26.16 16.01 6.60
N ASP A 4 26.66 17.07 5.98
CA ASP A 4 25.89 18.02 5.21
C ASP A 4 25.15 17.26 4.09
N ALA A 5 23.84 17.43 3.99
CA ALA A 5 23.02 16.89 2.91
C ALA A 5 22.32 18.07 2.24
N GLU A 6 22.96 18.58 1.20
CA GLU A 6 22.44 19.61 0.32
C GLU A 6 21.57 18.95 -0.77
N GLY A 7 20.29 19.32 -0.85
CA GLY A 7 19.51 19.24 -2.09
C GLY A 7 18.30 18.30 -2.14
N GLY A 8 17.09 18.87 -1.98
CA GLY A 8 15.84 18.31 -2.52
C GLY A 8 14.59 18.63 -1.69
N ASP A 9 13.96 19.79 -1.90
CA ASP A 9 12.58 20.14 -1.51
C ASP A 9 12.05 19.72 -0.11
N ASP A 10 12.90 19.55 0.90
CA ASP A 10 12.50 19.10 2.26
C ASP A 10 11.86 20.21 3.12
N ARG A 11 11.23 21.20 2.46
CA ARG A 11 10.51 22.27 3.16
C ARG A 11 9.14 21.76 3.56
N MET A 12 9.07 21.21 4.77
CA MET A 12 7.80 20.83 5.39
C MET A 12 7.00 22.09 5.78
N GLU A 13 5.82 22.25 5.18
CA GLU A 13 4.86 23.27 5.60
C GLU A 13 3.89 22.71 6.65
N LYS A 14 3.54 23.54 7.64
CA LYS A 14 2.62 23.13 8.71
C LYS A 14 1.17 23.27 8.25
N ILE A 15 0.47 22.14 8.18
CA ILE A 15 -0.98 22.11 8.01
C ILE A 15 -1.67 22.08 9.38
N ASN A 16 -2.72 22.87 9.56
CA ASN A 16 -3.57 22.83 10.75
C ASN A 16 -4.91 22.19 10.37
N VAL A 17 -5.19 21.00 10.90
CA VAL A 17 -6.39 20.21 10.57
C VAL A 17 -7.18 19.92 11.84
N ARG A 18 -8.52 19.96 11.74
CA ARG A 18 -9.40 19.51 12.82
C ARG A 18 -9.84 18.08 12.51
N VAL A 19 -9.62 17.18 13.45
CA VAL A 19 -10.05 15.78 13.36
C VAL A 19 -10.97 15.44 14.53
N PRO A 20 -11.91 14.49 14.38
CA PRO A 20 -12.69 13.97 15.50
C PRO A 20 -11.79 13.40 16.60
N GLU A 21 -12.17 13.56 17.86
CA GLU A 21 -11.38 13.07 19.00
C GLU A 21 -11.21 11.54 18.98
N SER A 22 -12.25 10.82 18.55
CA SER A 22 -12.19 9.36 18.38
C SER A 22 -11.12 8.95 17.37
N LEU A 23 -11.05 9.62 16.22
CA LEU A 23 -10.05 9.35 15.20
C LEU A 23 -8.64 9.68 15.69
N LEU A 24 -8.48 10.75 16.48
CA LEU A 24 -7.19 11.09 17.06
C LEU A 24 -6.69 9.99 18.02
N ALA A 25 -7.59 9.42 18.83
CA ALA A 25 -7.28 8.32 19.72
C ALA A 25 -6.85 7.06 18.95
N GLU A 26 -7.58 6.69 17.90
CA GLU A 26 -7.23 5.56 17.03
C GLU A 26 -5.86 5.75 16.37
N ILE A 27 -5.58 6.96 15.87
CA ILE A 27 -4.27 7.29 15.31
C ILE A 27 -3.19 7.12 16.36
N ASP A 28 -3.41 7.61 17.60
CA ASP A 28 -2.48 7.52 18.73
C ASP A 28 -2.09 6.08 19.11
N GLU A 29 -3.04 5.16 19.02
CA GLU A 29 -2.82 3.74 19.28
C GLU A 29 -2.08 3.05 18.11
N GLU A 30 -2.41 3.43 16.88
CA GLU A 30 -1.97 2.74 15.68
C GLU A 30 -0.57 3.17 15.19
N TRP A 31 -0.19 4.45 15.32
CA TRP A 31 1.05 4.95 14.70
C TRP A 31 2.31 4.26 15.25
N GLN A 32 2.34 3.99 16.57
CA GLN A 32 3.45 3.26 17.21
C GLN A 32 3.42 1.79 16.83
N ARG A 33 2.22 1.18 16.79
CA ARG A 33 2.05 -0.23 16.41
C ARG A 33 2.54 -0.50 14.99
N ARG A 34 2.38 0.48 14.10
CA ARG A 34 2.85 0.43 12.70
C ARG A 34 4.32 0.83 12.54
N GLY A 35 5.00 1.26 13.61
CA GLY A 35 6.43 1.54 13.61
C GLY A 35 6.84 2.91 13.06
N TYR A 36 5.91 3.87 12.98
CA TYR A 36 6.24 5.22 12.54
C TYR A 36 7.11 5.96 13.56
N ALA A 37 8.03 6.81 13.09
CA ALA A 37 8.88 7.60 13.98
C ALA A 37 8.12 8.75 14.68
N SER A 38 7.01 9.21 14.08
CA SER A 38 6.13 10.22 14.67
C SER A 38 4.72 10.13 14.13
N LYS A 39 3.76 10.71 14.86
CA LYS A 39 2.37 10.86 14.40
C LYS A 39 2.29 11.66 13.08
N SER A 40 3.14 12.68 12.93
CA SER A 40 3.22 13.48 11.70
C SER A 40 3.69 12.66 10.49
N GLU A 41 4.52 11.64 10.71
CA GLU A 41 4.97 10.74 9.65
C GLU A 41 3.84 9.81 9.20
N ALA A 42 3.09 9.23 10.14
CA ALA A 42 1.90 8.43 9.84
C ALA A 42 0.85 9.24 9.05
N ILE A 43 0.61 10.49 9.45
CA ILE A 43 -0.33 11.37 8.74
C ILE A 43 0.19 11.72 7.34
N ARG A 44 1.50 12.01 7.21
CA ARG A 44 2.10 12.32 5.90
C ARG A 44 2.03 11.12 4.95
N ASP A 45 2.24 9.91 5.47
CA ASP A 45 2.14 8.69 4.69
C ASP A 45 0.71 8.47 4.18
N ALA A 46 -0.29 8.61 5.05
CA ALA A 46 -1.70 8.56 4.65
C ALA A 46 -2.08 9.64 3.63
N LEU A 47 -1.54 10.86 3.76
CA LEU A 47 -1.76 11.92 2.77
C LEU A 47 -1.07 11.61 1.43
N ARG A 48 0.11 10.97 1.45
CA ARG A 48 0.81 10.54 0.24
C ARG A 48 0.03 9.45 -0.49
N ASP A 49 -0.48 8.48 0.26
CA ASP A 49 -1.37 7.44 -0.23
C ASP A 49 -2.64 8.05 -0.84
N TRP A 50 -3.23 9.06 -0.21
CA TRP A 50 -4.39 9.75 -0.77
C TRP A 50 -4.09 10.49 -2.09
N VAL A 51 -2.91 11.12 -2.23
CA VAL A 51 -2.52 11.84 -3.46
C VAL A 51 -2.11 10.86 -4.58
N ASN A 52 -1.49 9.75 -4.22
CA ASN A 52 -1.05 8.71 -5.14
C ASN A 52 -1.54 7.36 -4.62
N PRO A 53 -2.85 7.08 -4.79
CA PRO A 53 -3.42 5.83 -4.33
C PRO A 53 -2.67 4.67 -4.99
N PRO A 54 -2.45 3.55 -4.29
CA PRO A 54 -2.06 2.32 -4.96
C PRO A 54 -3.03 2.13 -6.11
N ALA A 55 -2.52 1.81 -7.30
CA ALA A 55 -3.36 1.67 -8.48
C ALA A 55 -4.54 0.78 -8.11
N ASP A 56 -5.75 1.36 -8.11
CA ASP A 56 -6.97 0.60 -7.88
C ASP A 56 -6.95 -0.53 -8.88
N LEU A 57 -7.06 -1.76 -8.38
CA LEU A 57 -7.30 -2.89 -9.25
C LEU A 57 -8.60 -2.59 -9.98
N SER A 58 -8.58 -2.70 -11.31
CA SER A 58 -9.81 -2.54 -12.08
C SER A 58 -10.87 -3.52 -11.57
N GLU A 59 -12.15 -3.19 -11.73
CA GLU A 59 -13.24 -4.09 -11.36
C GLU A 59 -13.05 -5.48 -12.00
N GLU A 60 -12.55 -5.53 -13.25
CA GLU A 60 -12.15 -6.75 -13.95
C GLU A 60 -11.06 -7.52 -13.21
N THR A 61 -9.99 -6.85 -12.76
CA THR A 61 -8.92 -7.50 -12.00
C THR A 61 -9.39 -8.02 -10.63
N LEU A 62 -10.35 -7.34 -10.00
CA LEU A 62 -10.95 -7.82 -8.76
C LEU A 62 -11.81 -9.07 -8.99
N ASP A 63 -12.59 -9.09 -10.07
CA ASP A 63 -13.40 -10.24 -10.50
C ASP A 63 -12.51 -11.45 -10.83
N ASP A 64 -11.43 -11.24 -11.60
CA ASP A 64 -10.44 -12.26 -11.92
C ASP A 64 -9.81 -12.89 -10.66
N LEU A 65 -9.53 -12.07 -9.64
CA LEU A 65 -8.98 -12.54 -8.38
C LEU A 65 -10.01 -13.34 -7.56
N GLU A 66 -11.29 -12.98 -7.64
CA GLU A 66 -12.38 -13.74 -7.03
C GLU A 66 -12.55 -15.09 -7.73
N GLU A 67 -12.66 -15.10 -9.06
CA GLU A 67 -12.77 -16.33 -9.85
C GLU A 67 -11.56 -17.25 -9.62
N SER A 68 -10.34 -16.69 -9.58
CA SER A 68 -9.13 -17.46 -9.29
C SER A 68 -9.18 -18.16 -7.93
N ARG A 69 -9.79 -17.53 -6.91
CA ARG A 69 -9.97 -18.15 -5.58
C ARG A 69 -10.94 -19.32 -5.67
N GLU A 70 -12.06 -19.16 -6.37
CA GLU A 70 -13.05 -20.21 -6.56
C GLU A 70 -12.47 -21.40 -7.36
N GLN A 71 -11.77 -21.14 -8.46
CA GLN A 71 -11.08 -22.17 -9.25
C GLN A 71 -10.12 -22.97 -8.38
N ARG A 72 -9.40 -22.30 -7.47
CA ARG A 72 -8.49 -22.97 -6.55
C ARG A 72 -9.21 -23.86 -5.54
N GLU A 73 -10.39 -23.47 -5.06
CA GLU A 73 -11.23 -24.30 -4.20
C GLU A 73 -11.83 -25.50 -4.95
N ARG A 74 -12.17 -25.34 -6.23
CA ARG A 74 -12.65 -26.41 -7.12
C ARG A 74 -11.52 -27.32 -7.62
N GLY A 75 -10.26 -27.02 -7.31
CA GLY A 75 -9.10 -27.78 -7.74
C GLY A 75 -8.74 -27.59 -9.21
N GLU A 76 -9.23 -26.53 -9.85
CA GLU A 76 -8.99 -26.17 -11.25
C GLU A 76 -7.68 -25.39 -11.42
N THR A 77 -6.62 -25.82 -10.74
CA THR A 77 -5.29 -25.21 -10.86
C THR A 77 -4.39 -26.05 -11.75
N VAL A 78 -3.39 -25.39 -12.33
CA VAL A 78 -2.33 -26.03 -13.09
C VAL A 78 -0.98 -25.83 -12.39
N SER A 79 0.00 -26.67 -12.70
CA SER A 79 1.35 -26.46 -12.19
C SER A 79 1.97 -25.21 -12.85
N GLY A 80 2.98 -24.64 -12.19
CA GLY A 80 3.71 -23.50 -12.76
C GLY A 80 4.47 -23.84 -14.04
N GLU A 81 4.93 -25.10 -14.17
CA GLU A 81 5.58 -25.62 -15.38
C GLU A 81 4.58 -25.74 -16.53
N ASP A 82 3.41 -26.35 -16.29
CA ASP A 82 2.33 -26.46 -17.29
C ASP A 82 1.81 -25.07 -17.73
N ALA A 83 1.73 -24.11 -16.80
CA ALA A 83 1.29 -22.75 -17.11
C ALA A 83 2.29 -22.01 -17.99
N ARG A 84 3.59 -22.16 -17.72
CA ARG A 84 4.65 -21.56 -18.53
C ARG A 84 4.63 -22.12 -19.95
N GLU A 85 4.53 -23.44 -20.09
CA GLU A 85 4.42 -24.14 -21.39
C GLU A 85 3.27 -23.60 -22.23
N ARG A 86 2.09 -23.46 -21.61
CA ARG A 86 0.89 -22.94 -22.29
C ARG A 86 1.02 -21.48 -22.71
N LEU A 87 1.75 -20.67 -21.93
CA LEU A 87 1.92 -19.25 -22.18
C LEU A 87 3.16 -18.94 -23.03
N GLY A 88 3.96 -19.95 -23.38
CA GLY A 88 5.19 -19.80 -24.15
C GLY A 88 6.28 -19.04 -23.39
N LEU A 89 6.39 -19.29 -22.08
CA LEU A 89 7.32 -18.60 -21.16
C LEU A 89 8.50 -19.49 -20.72
N ASP A 90 8.77 -20.57 -21.45
CA ASP A 90 9.79 -21.59 -21.12
C ASP A 90 11.15 -21.37 -21.80
N ASP A 91 11.34 -20.22 -22.46
CA ASP A 91 12.63 -19.79 -23.03
C ASP A 91 13.47 -19.01 -22.00
#